data_AF-A0A836T0F8-F1
#
_entry.id   AF-A0A836T0F8-F1
#
_cell.length_a   1.000
_cell.length_b   1.000
_cell.length_c   1.000
_cell.angle_alpha   90.00
_cell.angle_beta   90.00
_cell.angle_gamma   90.00
#
_symmetry.space_group_name_H-M   'P 1'
#
loop_
_entity.id
_entity.type
_entity.pdbx_description
1 polymer ?
#
loop_
_entity_poly.entity_id
_entity_poly.type
_entity_poly.pdbx_seq_one_letter_code
_entity_poly.pdbx_strand_id
1 'polypeptide(L)'
;MFGKKSELKEGTPVFSTRKNGEFYDFIFGVVTGIDGRKVGINGVIVNPVGLKNKIKQGKTGDRSQEILEHPTPDNVVLALVYRVEHENFAEVIDLDEDKCDILPPVVFKMLDGWIRESISEFTNKVLSLPLGSERDEARRVLTNRRDSLVDKNLKRTLYAVCRSLKILN
;
A
#
# COMPACT_ATOMS: atom_id res chain seq x y z
N MET A 1 9.72 -27.19 7.28
CA MET A 1 9.31 -26.71 8.61
C MET A 1 8.03 -25.91 8.43
N PHE A 2 6.88 -26.46 8.83
CA PHE A 2 5.62 -25.72 8.82
C PHE A 2 5.61 -24.81 10.05
N GLY A 3 5.86 -23.51 9.84
CA GLY A 3 5.89 -22.50 10.89
C GLY A 3 4.54 -22.43 11.60
N LYS A 4 4.57 -22.22 12.93
CA LYS A 4 3.37 -21.92 13.73
C LYS A 4 2.49 -20.91 13.00
N LYS A 5 1.18 -21.17 12.93
CA LYS A 5 0.21 -20.15 12.51
C LYS A 5 0.44 -18.91 13.36
N SER A 6 0.63 -17.76 12.73
CA SER A 6 0.75 -16.50 13.45
C SER A 6 -0.51 -16.28 14.28
N GLU A 7 -0.34 -15.98 15.56
CA GLU A 7 -1.44 -15.66 16.48
C GLU A 7 -1.55 -14.14 16.61
N LEU A 8 -2.79 -13.64 16.71
CA LEU A 8 -3.05 -12.23 16.92
C LEU A 8 -2.65 -11.86 18.36
N LYS A 9 -1.65 -10.98 18.50
CA LYS A 9 -1.16 -10.47 19.78
C LYS A 9 -0.54 -9.08 19.59
N GLU A 10 -0.26 -8.37 20.68
CA GLU A 10 0.47 -7.10 20.63
C GLU A 10 1.77 -7.21 19.82
N GLY A 11 2.04 -6.17 19.03
CA GLY A 11 3.15 -6.11 18.08
C GLY A 11 2.94 -6.92 16.79
N THR A 12 1.82 -7.62 16.63
CA THR A 12 1.52 -8.34 15.38
C THR A 12 1.12 -7.35 14.30
N PRO A 13 1.78 -7.38 13.13
CA PRO A 13 1.33 -6.59 11.98
C PRO A 13 0.00 -7.13 11.47
N VAL A 14 -0.92 -6.23 11.17
CA VAL A 14 -2.27 -6.54 10.71
C VAL A 14 -2.65 -5.68 9.52
N PHE A 15 -3.63 -6.18 8.77
CA PHE A 15 -4.28 -5.52 7.66
C PHE A 15 -5.78 -5.47 7.88
N SER A 16 -6.37 -4.31 7.66
CA SER A 16 -7.81 -4.08 7.79
C SER A 16 -8.29 -3.19 6.64
N THR A 17 -9.59 -2.96 6.57
CA THR A 17 -10.23 -2.20 5.51
C THR A 17 -11.37 -1.38 6.08
N ARG A 18 -11.53 -0.15 5.63
CA ARG A 18 -12.63 0.73 6.03
C ARG A 18 -13.38 1.21 4.80
N LYS A 19 -14.71 1.10 4.81
CA LYS A 19 -15.54 1.57 3.71
C LYS A 19 -15.45 3.09 3.61
N ASN A 20 -15.22 3.59 2.40
CA ASN A 20 -15.15 5.01 2.06
C ASN A 20 -15.92 5.26 0.74
N GLY A 21 -17.20 5.59 0.88
CA GLY A 21 -18.13 5.69 -0.24
C GLY A 21 -18.40 4.32 -0.87
N GLU A 22 -18.13 4.21 -2.17
CA GLU A 22 -18.34 2.99 -2.96
C GLU A 22 -17.19 1.98 -2.82
N PHE A 23 -16.03 2.43 -2.33
CA PHE A 23 -14.81 1.62 -2.26
C PHE A 23 -14.29 1.50 -0.83
N TYR A 24 -13.20 0.76 -0.66
CA TYR A 24 -12.52 0.60 0.61
C TYR A 24 -11.18 1.34 0.61
N ASP A 25 -10.92 2.01 1.73
CA ASP A 25 -9.59 2.37 2.14
C ASP A 25 -8.98 1.16 2.87
N PHE A 26 -7.66 1.02 2.82
CA PHE A 26 -6.97 -0.08 3.49
C PHE A 26 -6.09 0.44 4.61
N ILE A 27 -6.00 -0.37 5.66
CA ILE A 27 -5.27 -0.06 6.87
C ILE A 27 -4.18 -1.11 7.03
N PHE A 28 -2.97 -0.69 7.36
CA PHE A 28 -1.94 -1.58 7.85
C PHE A 28 -1.29 -0.97 9.08
N GLY A 29 -1.06 -1.80 10.10
CA GLY A 29 -0.60 -1.33 11.39
C GLY A 29 -0.11 -2.47 12.27
N VAL A 30 0.23 -2.14 13.50
CA VAL A 30 0.59 -3.09 14.54
C VAL A 30 -0.46 -3.08 15.64
N VAL A 31 -0.76 -4.26 16.16
CA VAL A 31 -1.65 -4.40 17.32
C VAL A 31 -1.00 -3.74 18.54
N THR A 32 -1.74 -2.87 19.22
CA THR A 32 -1.29 -2.18 20.44
C THR A 32 -1.94 -2.71 21.71
N GLY A 33 -3.06 -3.44 21.60
CA GLY A 33 -3.74 -4.08 22.72
C GLY A 33 -4.93 -4.91 22.23
N ILE A 34 -5.33 -5.90 23.03
CA ILE A 34 -6.48 -6.76 22.75
C ILE A 34 -7.36 -6.84 24.00
N ASP A 35 -8.63 -6.47 23.86
CA ASP A 35 -9.66 -6.60 24.88
C ASP A 35 -10.86 -7.37 24.30
N GLY A 36 -10.88 -8.69 24.52
CA GLY A 36 -11.89 -9.57 23.94
C GLY A 36 -11.88 -9.55 22.41
N ARG A 37 -12.94 -9.00 21.81
CA ARG A 37 -13.10 -8.83 20.35
C ARG A 37 -12.66 -7.46 19.84
N LYS A 38 -12.24 -6.57 20.74
CA LYS A 38 -11.74 -5.23 20.40
C LYS A 38 -10.22 -5.23 20.32
N VAL A 39 -9.68 -4.70 19.22
CA VAL A 39 -8.25 -4.70 18.95
C VAL A 39 -7.79 -3.28 18.65
N GLY A 40 -6.88 -2.78 19.48
CA GLY A 40 -6.20 -1.51 19.22
C GLY A 40 -5.16 -1.68 18.11
N ILE A 41 -5.17 -0.77 17.14
CA ILE A 41 -4.21 -0.76 16.03
C ILE A 41 -3.58 0.62 15.93
N ASN A 42 -2.26 0.65 15.79
CA ASN A 42 -1.50 1.84 15.43
C ASN A 42 -0.80 1.62 14.08
N GLY A 43 -1.01 2.51 13.12
CA GLY A 43 -0.52 2.35 11.76
C GLY A 43 -0.96 3.47 10.83
N VAL A 44 -1.29 3.11 9.60
CA VAL A 44 -1.67 4.04 8.53
C VAL A 44 -2.94 3.55 7.86
N ILE A 45 -3.86 4.48 7.60
CA ILE A 45 -4.98 4.27 6.68
C ILE A 45 -4.64 4.93 5.33
N VAL A 46 -4.89 4.22 4.23
CA VAL A 46 -4.54 4.65 2.87
C VAL A 46 -5.78 4.68 1.98
N ASN A 47 -6.01 5.85 1.40
CA ASN A 47 -7.02 6.11 0.39
C ASN A 47 -6.38 6.11 -1.01
N PRO A 48 -6.69 5.12 -1.87
CA PRO A 48 -6.08 4.98 -3.19
C PRO A 48 -6.72 5.90 -4.26
N VAL A 49 -6.68 7.23 -4.03
CA VAL A 49 -7.35 8.25 -4.86
C VAL A 49 -6.98 8.20 -6.34
N GLY A 50 -5.72 7.91 -6.67
CA GLY A 50 -5.23 7.82 -8.04
C GLY A 50 -5.85 6.66 -8.80
N LEU A 51 -6.03 5.51 -8.13
CA LEU A 51 -6.69 4.34 -8.72
C LEU A 51 -8.19 4.60 -8.89
N LYS A 52 -8.85 5.19 -7.88
CA LYS A 52 -10.25 5.64 -7.94
C LYS A 52 -10.49 6.55 -9.16
N ASN A 53 -9.60 7.53 -9.37
CA ASN A 53 -9.70 8.46 -10.51
C ASN A 53 -9.50 7.77 -11.86
N LYS A 54 -8.62 6.78 -11.96
CA LYS A 54 -8.41 6.05 -13.20
C LYS A 54 -9.62 5.20 -13.60
N ILE A 55 -10.31 4.58 -12.63
CA ILE A 55 -11.57 3.86 -12.87
C ILE A 55 -12.62 4.82 -13.43
N LYS A 56 -12.81 5.98 -12.79
CA LYS A 56 -13.76 6.99 -13.27
C LYS A 56 -13.49 7.47 -14.70
N GLN A 57 -12.24 7.43 -15.15
CA GLN A 57 -11.85 7.79 -16.52
C GLN A 57 -12.03 6.66 -17.54
N GLY A 58 -12.46 5.46 -17.11
CA GLY A 58 -12.55 4.27 -17.97
C GLY A 58 -11.18 3.74 -18.43
N LYS A 59 -10.10 4.09 -17.72
CA LYS A 59 -8.71 3.79 -18.12
C LYS A 59 -8.12 2.55 -17.41
N THR A 60 -8.97 1.67 -16.88
CA THR A 60 -8.55 0.52 -16.07
C THR A 60 -9.34 -0.74 -16.40
N GLY A 61 -8.73 -1.90 -16.16
CA GLY A 61 -9.43 -3.19 -16.23
C GLY A 61 -9.89 -3.69 -14.85
N ASP A 62 -10.55 -4.85 -14.86
CA ASP A 62 -11.22 -5.49 -13.73
C ASP A 62 -10.38 -5.58 -12.45
N ARG A 63 -9.07 -5.82 -12.59
CA ARG A 63 -8.14 -5.90 -11.46
C ARG A 63 -8.06 -4.61 -10.64
N SER A 64 -8.18 -3.44 -11.28
CA SER A 64 -8.17 -2.16 -10.56
C SER A 64 -9.42 -2.00 -9.71
N GLN A 65 -10.56 -2.47 -10.20
CA GLN A 65 -11.83 -2.43 -9.49
C GLN A 65 -11.81 -3.41 -8.31
N GLU A 66 -11.33 -4.63 -8.54
CA GLU A 66 -11.14 -5.64 -7.49
C GLU A 66 -10.31 -5.11 -6.31
N ILE A 67 -9.22 -4.38 -6.56
CA ILE A 67 -8.40 -3.81 -5.49
C ILE A 67 -9.16 -2.80 -4.63
N LEU A 68 -10.04 -2.01 -5.25
CA LEU A 68 -10.81 -0.98 -4.54
C LEU A 68 -12.03 -1.54 -3.81
N GLU A 69 -12.65 -2.60 -4.33
CA GLU A 69 -13.82 -3.24 -3.74
C GLU A 69 -13.43 -4.32 -2.72
N HIS A 70 -12.29 -4.99 -2.95
CA HIS A 70 -11.79 -6.09 -2.15
C HIS A 70 -10.26 -5.99 -1.92
N PRO A 71 -9.79 -4.96 -1.19
CA PRO A 71 -8.37 -4.82 -0.90
C PRO A 71 -7.87 -5.99 -0.04
N THR A 72 -6.71 -6.51 -0.43
CA THR A 72 -5.95 -7.56 0.25
C THR A 72 -4.49 -7.15 0.35
N PRO A 73 -3.74 -7.67 1.34
CA PRO A 73 -2.30 -7.44 1.44
C PRO A 73 -1.52 -7.65 0.14
N ASP A 74 -1.94 -8.61 -0.68
CA ASP A 74 -1.24 -8.99 -1.91
C ASP A 74 -1.57 -8.07 -3.10
N ASN A 75 -2.78 -7.50 -3.15
CA ASN A 75 -3.23 -6.72 -4.31
C ASN A 75 -3.03 -5.20 -4.16
N VAL A 76 -2.92 -4.67 -2.92
CA VAL A 76 -2.82 -3.22 -2.67
C VAL A 76 -1.53 -2.56 -3.16
N VAL A 77 -0.48 -3.32 -3.48
CA VAL A 77 0.76 -2.77 -4.06
C VAL A 77 0.48 -2.01 -5.35
N LEU A 78 -0.46 -2.48 -6.17
CA LEU A 78 -0.83 -1.78 -7.41
C LEU A 78 -1.57 -0.46 -7.13
N ALA A 79 -2.33 -0.38 -6.02
CA ALA A 79 -2.94 0.88 -5.60
C ALA A 79 -1.88 1.90 -5.19
N LEU A 80 -0.83 1.46 -4.50
CA LEU A 80 0.28 2.32 -4.07
C LEU A 80 1.10 2.90 -5.23
N VAL A 81 1.10 2.28 -6.42
CA VAL A 81 1.78 2.82 -7.61
C VAL A 81 1.24 4.19 -8.02
N TYR A 82 -0.06 4.41 -7.80
CA TYR A 82 -0.73 5.67 -8.12
C TYR A 82 -0.72 6.62 -6.93
N ARG A 83 -1.18 7.85 -7.14
CA ARG A 83 -1.40 8.78 -6.03
C ARG A 83 -2.26 8.11 -4.97
N VAL A 84 -1.80 8.20 -3.73
CA VAL A 84 -2.58 7.82 -2.55
C VAL A 84 -2.64 9.02 -1.61
N GLU A 85 -3.66 9.05 -0.78
CA GLU A 85 -3.71 9.89 0.42
C GLU A 85 -3.60 8.96 1.61
N HIS A 86 -2.93 9.39 2.67
CA HIS A 86 -2.74 8.55 3.84
C HIS A 86 -2.72 9.39 5.11
N GLU A 87 -3.20 8.79 6.19
CA GLU A 87 -3.27 9.41 7.51
C GLU A 87 -2.81 8.43 8.58
N ASN A 88 -2.35 8.96 9.71
CA ASN A 88 -2.08 8.13 10.87
C ASN A 88 -3.37 7.46 11.34
N PHE A 89 -3.30 6.18 11.64
CA PHE A 89 -4.40 5.39 12.16
C PHE A 89 -4.08 4.95 13.57
N ALA A 90 -4.87 5.38 14.55
CA ALA A 90 -4.71 5.02 15.95
C ALA A 90 -6.09 4.80 16.57
N GLU A 91 -6.69 3.66 16.24
CA GLU A 91 -8.08 3.35 16.59
C GLU A 91 -8.23 1.90 17.07
N VAL A 92 -9.40 1.61 17.64
CA VAL A 92 -9.83 0.27 18.02
C VAL A 92 -10.78 -0.26 16.95
N ILE A 93 -10.53 -1.46 16.45
CA ILE A 93 -11.43 -2.17 15.54
C ILE A 93 -12.16 -3.30 16.27
N ASP A 94 -13.35 -3.65 15.81
CA ASP A 94 -14.14 -4.76 16.35
C ASP A 94 -14.03 -5.98 15.44
N LEU A 95 -13.49 -7.10 15.94
CA LEU A 95 -13.29 -8.31 15.15
C LEU A 95 -14.60 -8.99 14.71
N ASP A 96 -15.75 -8.58 15.23
CA ASP A 96 -17.06 -9.08 14.80
C ASP A 96 -17.62 -8.30 13.59
N GLU A 97 -17.13 -7.08 13.35
CA GLU A 97 -17.58 -6.20 12.27
C GLU A 97 -16.48 -5.94 11.22
N ASP A 98 -15.25 -5.75 11.69
CA ASP A 98 -14.10 -5.33 10.91
C ASP A 98 -13.23 -6.52 10.48
N LYS A 99 -12.73 -6.40 9.25
CA LYS A 99 -11.68 -7.29 8.74
C LYS A 99 -10.39 -7.08 9.52
N CYS A 100 -9.74 -8.16 9.96
CA CYS A 100 -8.43 -8.11 10.61
C CYS A 100 -7.59 -9.32 10.20
N ASP A 101 -6.81 -9.16 9.13
CA ASP A 101 -5.91 -10.20 8.64
C ASP A 101 -4.52 -10.01 9.24
N ILE A 102 -3.90 -11.09 9.71
CA ILE A 102 -2.49 -11.05 10.12
C ILE A 102 -1.63 -10.83 8.88
N LEU A 103 -0.79 -9.81 8.95
CA LEU A 103 0.08 -9.39 7.86
C LEU A 103 1.49 -9.95 8.07
N PRO A 104 2.08 -10.65 7.09
CA PRO A 104 3.47 -11.09 7.20
C PRO A 104 4.40 -9.88 7.42
N PRO A 105 5.37 -9.94 8.35
CA PRO A 105 6.23 -8.79 8.66
C PRO A 105 6.98 -8.21 7.45
N VAL A 106 7.31 -9.05 6.47
CA VAL A 106 7.96 -8.62 5.23
C VAL A 106 7.02 -7.77 4.37
N VAL A 107 5.73 -8.13 4.31
CA VAL A 107 4.71 -7.37 3.58
C VAL A 107 4.43 -6.05 4.30
N PHE A 108 4.28 -6.09 5.63
CA PHE A 108 4.12 -4.87 6.44
C PHE A 108 5.25 -3.86 6.19
N LYS A 109 6.51 -4.29 6.29
CA LYS A 109 7.67 -3.43 6.03
C LYS A 109 7.69 -2.85 4.62
N MET A 110 7.18 -3.61 3.64
CA MET A 110 7.08 -3.13 2.27
C MET A 110 6.01 -2.04 2.14
N LEU A 111 4.80 -2.25 2.69
CA LEU A 111 3.73 -1.24 2.68
C LEU A 111 4.13 0.03 3.45
N ASP A 112 4.70 -0.14 4.65
CA ASP A 112 5.25 0.95 5.45
C ASP A 112 6.34 1.72 4.70
N GLY A 113 7.26 1.01 4.06
CA GLY A 113 8.31 1.61 3.25
C GLY A 113 7.77 2.40 2.05
N TRP A 114 6.68 1.96 1.42
CA TRP A 114 6.05 2.71 0.33
C TRP A 114 5.54 4.08 0.78
N ILE A 115 4.90 4.13 1.95
CA ILE A 115 4.38 5.36 2.51
C ILE A 115 5.51 6.23 3.07
N ARG A 116 6.37 5.68 3.93
CA ARG A 116 7.44 6.43 4.61
C ARG A 116 8.45 7.03 3.63
N GLU A 117 8.75 6.34 2.53
CA GLU A 117 9.72 6.84 1.54
C GLU A 117 9.07 7.67 0.43
N SER A 118 7.76 7.96 0.53
CA SER A 118 6.93 8.68 -0.46
C SER A 118 6.97 8.08 -1.86
N ILE A 119 7.08 6.75 -1.97
CA ILE A 119 7.29 6.06 -3.26
C ILE A 119 6.12 6.32 -4.21
N SER A 120 4.89 6.32 -3.70
CA SER A 120 3.66 6.59 -4.45
C SER A 120 3.68 7.94 -5.15
N GLU A 121 4.27 8.97 -4.54
CA GLU A 121 4.37 10.29 -5.13
C GLU A 121 5.32 10.30 -6.33
N PHE A 122 6.50 9.67 -6.17
CA PHE A 122 7.47 9.58 -7.25
C PHE A 122 6.96 8.75 -8.43
N THR A 123 6.34 7.59 -8.17
CA THR A 123 5.77 6.76 -9.23
C THR A 123 4.61 7.46 -9.92
N ASN A 124 3.71 8.09 -9.15
CA ASN A 124 2.59 8.83 -9.73
C ASN A 124 3.07 9.98 -10.61
N LYS A 125 4.08 10.76 -10.17
CA LYS A 125 4.64 11.88 -10.95
C LYS A 125 5.16 11.41 -12.31
N VAL A 126 5.88 10.29 -12.36
CA VAL A 126 6.36 9.72 -13.63
C VAL A 126 5.21 9.28 -14.54
N LEU A 127 4.16 8.70 -13.96
CA LEU A 127 3.02 8.14 -14.71
C LEU A 127 2.01 9.21 -15.14
N SER A 128 1.94 10.36 -14.46
CA SER A 128 1.04 11.45 -14.80
C SER A 128 1.59 12.37 -15.89
N LEU A 129 2.91 12.40 -16.08
CA LEU A 129 3.54 13.28 -17.06
C LEU A 129 3.49 12.69 -18.49
N PRO A 130 3.29 13.53 -19.52
CA PRO A 130 3.45 13.11 -20.91
C PRO A 130 4.90 12.76 -21.23
N LEU A 131 5.16 12.11 -22.36
CA LEU A 131 6.53 11.89 -22.83
C LEU A 131 7.25 13.24 -23.05
N GLY A 132 8.45 13.39 -22.50
CA GLY A 132 9.22 14.63 -22.59
C GLY A 132 10.24 14.76 -21.46
N SER A 133 10.96 15.89 -21.45
CA SER A 133 12.04 16.20 -20.51
C SER A 133 11.60 16.14 -19.04
N GLU A 134 10.41 16.63 -18.72
CA GLU A 134 9.87 16.59 -17.35
C GLU A 134 9.68 15.16 -16.84
N ARG A 135 9.18 14.27 -17.72
CA ARG A 135 9.00 12.86 -17.38
C ARG A 135 10.34 12.14 -17.24
N ASP A 136 11.30 12.46 -18.10
CA ASP A 136 12.64 11.89 -18.00
C ASP A 136 13.34 12.32 -16.71
N GLU A 137 13.16 13.57 -16.29
CA GLU A 137 13.66 14.06 -15.01
C GLU A 137 12.97 13.35 -13.84
N ALA A 138 11.64 13.20 -13.87
CA ALA A 138 10.93 12.43 -12.85
C ALA A 138 11.41 10.98 -12.78
N ARG A 139 11.75 10.34 -13.92
CA ARG A 139 12.33 8.98 -13.96
C ARG A 139 13.70 8.93 -13.31
N ARG A 140 14.55 9.94 -13.54
CA ARG A 140 15.87 10.03 -12.88
C ARG A 140 15.73 10.19 -11.37
N VAL A 141 14.84 11.08 -10.91
CA VAL A 141 14.56 11.28 -9.49
C VAL A 141 14.09 9.98 -8.83
N LEU A 142 13.11 9.28 -9.43
CA LEU A 142 12.65 7.98 -8.92
C LEU A 142 13.77 6.92 -8.91
N THR A 143 14.64 6.91 -9.91
CA THR A 143 15.78 5.99 -9.99
C THR A 143 16.79 6.27 -8.86
N ASN A 144 17.15 7.53 -8.64
CA ASN A 144 18.04 7.95 -7.55
C ASN A 144 17.42 7.63 -6.18
N ARG A 145 16.11 7.84 -6.03
CA ARG A 145 15.38 7.51 -4.81
C ARG A 145 15.43 6.01 -4.53
N ARG A 146 15.14 5.17 -5.53
CA ARG A 146 15.29 3.70 -5.45
C ARG A 146 16.71 3.30 -5.05
N ASP A 147 17.72 3.94 -5.63
CA ASP A 147 19.10 3.53 -5.41
C ASP A 147 19.62 3.88 -4.02
N SER A 148 19.08 4.94 -3.40
CA SER A 148 19.35 5.33 -2.01
C SER A 148 18.55 4.56 -0.96
N LEU A 149 17.59 3.71 -1.34
CA LEU A 149 16.86 2.88 -0.39
C LEU A 149 17.80 1.90 0.33
N VAL A 150 17.78 1.95 1.66
CA VAL A 150 18.56 1.05 2.54
C VAL A 150 17.92 -0.34 2.61
N ASP A 151 16.59 -0.42 2.64
CA ASP A 151 15.87 -1.70 2.68
C ASP A 151 15.97 -2.42 1.32
N LYS A 152 16.66 -3.56 1.32
CA LYS A 152 16.91 -4.36 0.11
C LYS A 152 15.63 -4.95 -0.48
N ASN A 153 14.65 -5.32 0.35
CA ASN A 153 13.39 -5.88 -0.13
C ASN A 153 12.54 -4.80 -0.78
N LEU A 154 12.42 -3.63 -0.14
CA LEU A 154 11.73 -2.48 -0.70
C LEU A 154 12.36 -2.04 -2.02
N LYS A 155 13.70 -1.95 -2.07
CA LYS A 155 14.45 -1.63 -3.29
C LYS A 155 14.18 -2.62 -4.41
N ARG A 156 14.17 -3.92 -4.11
CA ARG A 156 13.86 -4.99 -5.09
C ARG A 156 12.43 -4.91 -5.59
N THR A 157 11.46 -4.70 -4.70
CA THR A 157 10.04 -4.57 -5.07
C THR A 157 9.83 -3.32 -5.93
N LEU A 158 10.40 -2.19 -5.55
CA LEU A 158 10.32 -0.96 -6.35
C LEU A 158 10.96 -1.14 -7.74
N TYR A 159 12.10 -1.82 -7.82
CA TYR A 159 12.72 -2.16 -9.11
C TYR A 159 11.79 -3.01 -9.99
N ALA A 160 11.18 -4.06 -9.43
CA ALA A 160 10.25 -4.92 -10.17
C ALA A 160 9.03 -4.15 -10.67
N VAL A 161 8.43 -3.31 -9.82
CA VAL A 161 7.30 -2.44 -10.18
C VAL A 161 7.69 -1.46 -11.30
N CYS A 162 8.84 -0.80 -11.17
CA CYS A 162 9.30 0.13 -12.19
C CYS A 162 9.57 -0.56 -13.54
N ARG A 163 10.09 -1.80 -13.54
CA ARG A 163 10.23 -2.61 -14.75
C ARG A 163 8.87 -3.00 -15.35
N SER A 164 7.91 -3.45 -14.55
CA SER A 164 6.58 -3.81 -15.06
C SER A 164 5.83 -2.62 -15.67
N LEU A 165 6.08 -1.42 -15.15
CA LEU A 165 5.50 -0.18 -15.66
C LEU A 165 6.30 0.45 -16.82
N LYS A 166 7.37 -0.21 -17.29
CA LYS A 166 8.30 0.29 -18.31
C LYS A 166 8.89 1.68 -17.95
N ILE A 167 9.01 1.96 -16.66
CA ILE A 167 9.68 3.15 -16.13
C ILE A 167 11.20 2.96 -16.22
N LEU A 168 11.68 1.75 -15.95
CA LEU A 168 13.06 1.34 -16.17
C LEU A 168 13.10 0.36 -17.33
N ASN A 169 14.09 0.52 -18.20
CA ASN A 169 14.36 -0.42 -19.29
C ASN A 169 15.11 -1.64 -18.71
#